data_AF-A0A942MKK8-F1
#
_entry.id   AF-A0A942MKK8-F1
#
_cell.length_a   1.000
_cell.length_b   1.000
_cell.length_c   1.000
_cell.angle_alpha   90.00
_cell.angle_beta   90.00
_cell.angle_gamma   90.00
#
_symmetry.space_group_name_H-M   'P 1'
#
loop_
_entity.id
_entity.type
_entity.pdbx_description
1 polymer ?
#
loop_
_entity_poly.entity_id
_entity_poly.type
_entity_poly.pdbx_seq_one_letter_code
_entity_poly.pdbx_strand_id
1 'polypeptide(L)'
;MKNHHIKIIFSFILFVFPLVVIAQPPGGPPRGRERIEQFRKLKLIEVLDLKEDDAIRFFAKFNEHEKIMQDLQKRRADLVDTLEVLLKQKTADKVYENIFDDMYDVEAKLLTHRKAFRAELKSLLTAEQMAKLHIFQRRFGERVRETMDDMRREKGQRHREERD
;
A
#
# COMPACT_ATOMS: atom_id res chain seq x y z
N MET A 1 -35.66 31.06 -51.15
CA MET A 1 -36.01 29.75 -50.54
C MET A 1 -34.87 28.77 -50.76
N LYS A 2 -34.62 27.90 -49.79
CA LYS A 2 -33.48 26.95 -49.67
C LYS A 2 -32.22 27.64 -49.15
N ASN A 3 -31.87 27.30 -47.90
CA ASN A 3 -30.60 27.45 -47.17
C ASN A 3 -30.83 27.58 -45.65
N HIS A 4 -32.09 27.62 -45.19
CA HIS A 4 -32.42 27.57 -43.75
C HIS A 4 -32.36 26.15 -43.15
N HIS A 5 -32.46 25.09 -43.95
CA HIS A 5 -32.41 23.71 -43.43
C HIS A 5 -31.00 23.24 -43.04
N ILE A 6 -29.95 23.76 -43.69
CA ILE A 6 -28.54 23.41 -43.36
C ILE A 6 -28.12 24.01 -42.01
N LYS A 7 -28.63 25.21 -41.66
CA LYS A 7 -28.34 25.85 -40.37
C LYS A 7 -29.06 25.17 -39.19
N ILE A 8 -30.23 24.59 -39.42
CA ILE A 8 -31.00 23.86 -38.40
C ILE A 8 -30.35 22.48 -38.11
N ILE A 9 -29.78 21.82 -39.12
CA ILE A 9 -29.04 20.56 -38.95
C ILE A 9 -27.73 20.79 -38.17
N PHE A 10 -27.03 21.91 -38.39
CA PHE A 10 -25.84 22.26 -37.62
C PHE A 10 -26.15 22.71 -36.17
N SER A 11 -27.36 23.21 -35.91
CA SER A 11 -27.82 23.58 -34.56
C SER A 11 -28.22 22.37 -33.70
N PHE A 12 -28.36 21.17 -34.30
CA PHE A 12 -28.75 19.95 -33.58
C PHE A 12 -27.56 19.05 -33.19
N ILE A 13 -26.35 19.34 -33.68
CA ILE A 13 -25.10 18.64 -33.31
C ILE A 13 -24.47 19.21 -32.01
N LEU A 14 -25.01 20.30 -31.46
CA LEU A 14 -24.47 20.97 -30.28
C LEU A 14 -25.09 20.51 -28.94
N PHE A 15 -25.89 19.43 -28.91
CA PHE A 15 -26.67 19.07 -27.72
C PHE A 15 -26.69 17.59 -27.36
N VAL A 16 -25.60 16.84 -27.62
CA VAL A 16 -25.41 15.50 -27.03
C VAL A 16 -23.94 15.29 -26.69
N PHE A 17 -23.45 16.02 -25.70
CA PHE A 17 -22.33 15.55 -24.89
C PHE A 17 -22.84 15.46 -23.47
N PRO A 18 -23.38 14.30 -23.02
CA PRO A 18 -23.48 14.11 -21.59
C PRO A 18 -22.06 14.18 -21.05
N LEU A 19 -21.80 15.20 -20.24
CA LEU A 19 -20.71 15.27 -19.29
C LEU A 19 -20.79 13.99 -18.45
N VAL A 20 -20.15 12.92 -18.92
CA VAL A 20 -19.73 11.84 -18.04
C VAL A 20 -18.59 12.43 -17.22
N VAL A 21 -18.97 13.21 -16.21
CA VAL A 21 -18.12 13.46 -15.05
C VAL A 21 -17.94 12.09 -14.44
N ILE A 22 -16.90 11.38 -14.88
CA ILE A 22 -16.34 10.29 -14.10
C ILE A 22 -15.77 10.97 -12.86
N ALA A 23 -16.63 11.21 -11.88
CA ALA A 23 -16.22 11.47 -10.52
C ALA A 23 -15.40 10.24 -10.11
N GLN A 24 -14.08 10.38 -10.16
CA GLN A 24 -13.20 9.34 -9.62
C GLN A 24 -13.63 9.14 -8.16
N PRO A 25 -13.99 7.92 -7.75
CA PRO A 25 -14.31 7.67 -6.36
C PRO A 25 -13.11 8.08 -5.50
N PRO A 26 -13.30 8.68 -4.31
CA PRO A 26 -12.23 9.01 -3.39
C PRO A 26 -11.72 7.72 -2.74
N GLY A 27 -11.09 6.85 -3.54
CA GLY A 27 -10.59 5.54 -3.15
C GLY A 27 -9.14 5.30 -3.57
N GLY A 28 -8.49 6.29 -4.22
CA GLY A 28 -7.06 6.24 -4.47
C GLY A 28 -6.27 6.39 -3.17
N PRO A 29 -5.13 5.70 -3.00
CA PRO A 29 -4.26 5.97 -1.87
C PRO A 29 -3.94 7.47 -1.82
N PRO A 30 -3.91 8.12 -0.64
CA PRO A 30 -3.62 9.54 -0.55
C PRO A 30 -2.33 9.84 -1.33
N ARG A 31 -2.33 10.90 -2.14
CA ARG A 31 -1.25 11.25 -3.10
C ARG A 31 0.18 11.12 -2.55
N GLY A 32 0.35 11.27 -1.22
CA GLY A 32 1.62 11.04 -0.54
C GLY A 32 2.09 9.58 -0.51
N ARG A 33 1.20 8.59 -0.31
CA ARG A 33 1.57 7.17 -0.25
C ARG A 33 2.10 6.67 -1.59
N GLU A 34 1.43 7.03 -2.68
CA GLU A 34 1.87 6.64 -4.03
C GLU A 34 3.26 7.22 -4.36
N ARG A 35 3.50 8.49 -4.01
CA ARG A 35 4.83 9.12 -4.17
C ARG A 35 5.90 8.45 -3.33
N ILE A 36 5.60 8.06 -2.09
CA ILE A 36 6.52 7.32 -1.22
C ILE A 36 6.86 5.96 -1.84
N GLU A 37 5.87 5.25 -2.39
CA GLU A 37 6.09 3.97 -3.05
C GLU A 37 6.92 4.10 -4.34
N GLN A 38 6.64 5.11 -5.17
CA GLN A 38 7.47 5.39 -6.36
C GLN A 38 8.91 5.70 -5.97
N PHE A 39 9.11 6.54 -4.96
CA PHE A 39 10.45 6.84 -4.44
C PHE A 39 11.14 5.59 -3.87
N ARG A 40 10.40 4.74 -3.16
CA ARG A 40 10.91 3.46 -2.64
C ARG A 40 11.43 2.57 -3.76
N LYS A 41 10.66 2.44 -4.86
CA LYS A 41 11.05 1.64 -6.03
C LYS A 41 12.33 2.19 -6.67
N LEU A 42 12.41 3.50 -6.88
CA LEU A 42 13.62 4.14 -7.42
C LEU A 42 14.85 3.86 -6.53
N LYS A 43 14.70 4.01 -5.21
CA LYS A 43 15.80 3.74 -4.28
C LYS A 43 16.19 2.27 -4.20
N LEU A 44 15.25 1.34 -4.40
CA LEU A 44 15.58 -0.07 -4.50
C LEU A 44 16.44 -0.37 -5.73
N ILE A 45 16.13 0.21 -6.90
CA ILE A 45 16.96 0.06 -8.11
C ILE A 45 18.38 0.57 -7.84
N GLU A 46 18.51 1.75 -7.24
CA GLU A 46 19.79 2.38 -6.92
C GLU A 46 20.61 1.57 -5.91
N VAL A 47 20.01 1.19 -4.78
CA VAL A 47 20.71 0.49 -3.68
C VAL A 47 21.12 -0.92 -4.09
N LEU A 48 20.30 -1.59 -4.90
CA LEU A 48 20.57 -2.94 -5.36
C LEU A 48 21.38 -2.97 -6.66
N ASP A 49 21.64 -1.81 -7.29
CA ASP A 49 22.32 -1.72 -8.59
C ASP A 49 21.70 -2.65 -9.64
N LEU A 50 20.36 -2.58 -9.78
CA LEU A 50 19.62 -3.46 -10.68
C LEU A 50 19.69 -2.95 -12.12
N LYS A 51 20.05 -3.84 -13.03
CA LYS A 51 19.87 -3.64 -14.48
C LYS A 51 18.39 -3.72 -14.83
N GLU A 52 18.00 -3.14 -15.96
CA GLU A 52 16.60 -3.05 -16.39
C GLU A 52 15.86 -4.41 -16.37
N ASP A 53 16.45 -5.44 -16.99
CA ASP A 53 15.86 -6.79 -17.02
C ASP A 53 15.72 -7.42 -15.62
N ASP A 54 16.70 -7.21 -14.75
CA ASP A 54 16.69 -7.71 -13.37
C ASP A 54 15.69 -6.95 -12.52
N ALA A 55 15.54 -5.64 -12.73
CA ALA A 55 14.57 -4.80 -12.05
C ALA A 55 13.14 -5.23 -12.36
N ILE A 56 12.83 -5.52 -13.64
CA ILE A 56 11.50 -6.00 -14.04
C ILE A 56 11.17 -7.32 -13.33
N ARG A 57 12.09 -8.29 -13.37
CA ARG A 57 11.92 -9.60 -12.71
C ARG A 57 11.80 -9.45 -11.19
N PHE A 58 12.66 -8.62 -10.59
CA PHE A 58 12.65 -8.33 -9.17
C PHE A 58 11.31 -7.73 -8.75
N PHE A 59 10.83 -6.67 -9.40
CA PHE A 59 9.59 -6.01 -9.01
C PHE A 59 8.36 -6.88 -9.22
N ALA A 60 8.35 -7.77 -10.22
CA ALA A 60 7.26 -8.74 -10.39
C ALA A 60 7.11 -9.60 -9.11
N LYS A 61 8.22 -10.15 -8.62
CA LYS A 61 8.26 -10.97 -7.38
C LYS A 61 8.05 -10.15 -6.12
N PHE A 62 8.67 -8.97 -6.06
CA PHE A 62 8.63 -8.11 -4.89
C PHE A 62 7.23 -7.54 -4.64
N ASN A 63 6.50 -7.13 -5.68
CA ASN A 63 5.14 -6.62 -5.52
C ASN A 63 4.17 -7.70 -5.04
N GLU A 64 4.31 -8.94 -5.55
CA GLU A 64 3.52 -10.08 -5.08
C GLU A 64 3.81 -10.38 -3.61
N HIS A 65 5.09 -10.42 -3.23
CA HIS A 65 5.52 -10.57 -1.84
C HIS A 65 4.92 -9.49 -0.94
N GLU A 66 5.04 -8.22 -1.30
CA GLU A 66 4.54 -7.10 -0.51
C GLU A 66 3.03 -7.19 -0.30
N LYS A 67 2.26 -7.59 -1.33
CA LYS A 67 0.82 -7.77 -1.22
C LYS A 67 0.48 -8.87 -0.21
N ILE A 68 1.10 -10.05 -0.33
CA ILE A 68 0.86 -11.17 0.59
C ILE A 68 1.23 -10.78 2.03
N MET A 69 2.36 -10.09 2.20
CA MET A 69 2.80 -9.62 3.52
C MET A 69 1.83 -8.60 4.11
N GLN A 70 1.31 -7.67 3.30
CA GLN A 70 0.30 -6.70 3.73
C GLN A 70 -1.00 -7.38 4.14
N ASP A 71 -1.50 -8.35 3.37
CA ASP A 71 -2.73 -9.08 3.67
C ASP A 71 -2.60 -9.89 4.98
N LEU A 72 -1.46 -10.55 5.19
CA LEU A 72 -1.18 -11.28 6.44
C LEU A 72 -1.05 -10.35 7.64
N GLN A 73 -0.37 -9.20 7.50
CA GLN A 73 -0.27 -8.21 8.58
C GLN A 73 -1.62 -7.58 8.90
N LYS A 74 -2.47 -7.34 7.89
CA LYS A 74 -3.83 -6.87 8.10
C LYS A 74 -4.64 -7.89 8.88
N ARG A 75 -4.61 -9.18 8.49
CA ARG A 75 -5.29 -10.25 9.23
C ARG A 75 -4.82 -10.32 10.68
N ARG A 76 -3.51 -10.16 10.94
CA ARG A 76 -2.97 -10.10 12.29
C ARG A 76 -3.54 -8.92 13.09
N ALA A 77 -3.64 -7.74 12.49
CA ALA A 77 -4.24 -6.57 13.13
C ALA A 77 -5.73 -6.79 13.42
N ASP A 78 -6.49 -7.32 12.46
CA ASP A 78 -7.92 -7.61 12.61
C ASP A 78 -8.19 -8.61 13.75
N LEU A 79 -7.29 -9.58 13.96
CA LEU A 79 -7.38 -10.53 15.10
C LEU A 79 -7.16 -9.82 16.45
N VAL A 80 -6.23 -8.86 16.52
CA VAL A 80 -6.01 -8.06 17.73
C VAL A 80 -7.22 -7.17 18.02
N ASP A 81 -7.75 -6.49 17.00
CA ASP A 81 -8.97 -5.67 17.13
C ASP A 81 -10.16 -6.54 17.60
N THR A 82 -10.24 -7.79 17.13
CA THR A 82 -11.24 -8.77 17.58
C THR A 82 -11.08 -9.09 19.06
N LEU A 83 -9.86 -9.31 19.55
CA LEU A 83 -9.60 -9.52 20.99
C LEU A 83 -10.04 -8.31 21.82
N GLU A 84 -9.79 -7.08 21.37
CA GLU A 84 -10.21 -5.88 22.09
C GLU A 84 -11.74 -5.80 22.24
N VAL A 85 -12.48 -6.23 21.22
CA VAL A 85 -13.96 -6.30 21.27
C VAL A 85 -14.42 -7.40 22.22
N LEU A 86 -13.84 -8.61 22.13
CA LEU A 86 -14.22 -9.75 22.96
C LEU A 86 -13.97 -9.50 24.45
N LEU A 87 -12.86 -8.82 24.80
CA LEU A 87 -12.56 -8.43 26.17
C LEU A 87 -13.63 -7.52 26.78
N LYS A 88 -14.22 -6.62 25.98
CA LYS A 88 -15.34 -5.75 26.43
C LYS A 88 -16.64 -6.54 26.64
N GLN A 89 -16.82 -7.64 25.90
CA GLN A 89 -18.02 -8.48 25.92
C GLN A 89 -17.97 -9.61 26.97
N LYS A 90 -16.82 -9.85 27.61
CA LYS A 90 -16.59 -10.93 28.58
C LYS A 90 -16.97 -12.32 28.03
N THR A 91 -16.40 -12.65 26.87
CA THR A 91 -16.59 -13.94 26.19
C THR A 91 -15.88 -15.10 26.90
N ALA A 92 -16.30 -16.34 26.61
CA ALA A 92 -15.70 -17.56 27.13
C ALA A 92 -14.24 -17.79 26.67
N ASP A 93 -13.43 -18.37 27.54
CA ASP A 93 -11.99 -18.60 27.32
C ASP A 93 -11.64 -19.31 26.01
N LYS A 94 -12.44 -20.31 25.64
CA LYS A 94 -12.27 -21.07 24.39
C LYS A 94 -12.26 -20.18 23.14
N VAL A 95 -12.96 -19.04 23.16
CA VAL A 95 -12.96 -18.11 22.03
C VAL A 95 -11.62 -17.38 21.93
N TYR A 96 -11.01 -17.00 23.05
CA TYR A 96 -9.66 -16.40 23.04
C TYR A 96 -8.61 -17.38 22.53
N GLU A 97 -8.66 -18.64 22.99
CA GLU A 97 -7.74 -19.69 22.53
C GLU A 97 -7.79 -19.87 21.01
N ASN A 98 -8.99 -19.92 20.42
CA ASN A 98 -9.13 -20.00 18.96
C ASN A 98 -8.51 -18.80 18.23
N ILE A 99 -8.59 -17.59 18.80
CA ILE A 99 -7.97 -16.39 18.21
C ILE A 99 -6.44 -16.47 18.33
N PHE A 100 -5.91 -17.00 19.44
CA PHE A 100 -4.48 -17.21 19.58
C PHE A 100 -3.95 -18.24 18.57
N ASP A 101 -4.67 -19.33 18.35
CA ASP A 101 -4.34 -20.31 17.31
C ASP A 101 -4.30 -19.65 15.92
N ASP A 102 -5.31 -18.86 15.57
CA ASP A 102 -5.37 -18.08 14.33
C ASP A 102 -4.16 -17.12 14.20
N MET A 103 -3.74 -16.48 15.29
CA MET A 103 -2.57 -15.62 15.31
C MET A 103 -1.27 -16.40 15.06
N TYR A 104 -1.10 -17.56 15.69
CA TYR A 104 0.07 -18.42 15.44
C TYR A 104 0.13 -18.91 14.00
N ASP A 105 -1.01 -19.25 13.41
CA ASP A 105 -1.13 -19.62 12.00
C ASP A 105 -0.68 -18.50 11.06
N VAL A 106 -1.07 -17.25 11.36
CA VAL A 106 -0.64 -16.08 10.57
C VAL A 106 0.87 -15.87 10.69
N GLU A 107 1.46 -16.01 11.88
CA GLU A 107 2.91 -15.91 12.08
C GLU A 107 3.67 -17.02 11.34
N ALA A 108 3.17 -18.25 11.37
CA ALA A 108 3.75 -19.38 10.63
C ALA A 108 3.72 -19.12 9.11
N LYS A 109 2.60 -18.61 8.59
CA LYS A 109 2.45 -18.22 7.17
C LYS A 109 3.41 -17.09 6.79
N LEU A 110 3.55 -16.07 7.63
CA LEU A 110 4.51 -14.96 7.43
C LEU A 110 5.94 -15.48 7.33
N LEU A 111 6.37 -16.33 8.26
CA LEU A 111 7.73 -16.88 8.25
C LEU A 111 7.98 -17.78 7.03
N THR A 112 7.01 -18.64 6.71
CA THR A 112 7.09 -19.54 5.56
C THR A 112 7.20 -18.77 4.25
N HIS A 113 6.35 -17.76 4.06
CA HIS A 113 6.36 -16.93 2.86
C HIS A 113 7.67 -16.12 2.75
N ARG A 114 8.18 -15.55 3.85
CA ARG A 114 9.49 -14.86 3.86
C ARG A 114 10.64 -15.79 3.44
N LYS A 115 10.64 -17.04 3.89
CA LYS A 115 11.66 -18.03 3.49
C LYS A 115 11.55 -18.36 2.00
N ALA A 116 10.33 -18.59 1.49
CA ALA A 116 10.09 -18.87 0.08
C ALA A 116 10.53 -17.70 -0.81
N PHE A 117 10.11 -16.48 -0.48
CA PHE A 117 10.50 -15.27 -1.20
C PHE A 117 12.03 -15.09 -1.26
N ARG A 118 12.72 -15.31 -0.13
CA ARG A 118 14.18 -15.29 -0.10
C ARG A 118 14.79 -16.33 -1.05
N ALA A 119 14.23 -17.52 -1.11
CA ALA A 119 14.70 -18.58 -2.00
C ALA A 119 14.49 -18.21 -3.48
N GLU A 120 13.33 -17.65 -3.82
CA GLU A 120 13.03 -17.16 -5.18
C GLU A 120 13.99 -16.07 -5.64
N LEU A 121 14.40 -15.18 -4.73
CA LEU A 121 15.34 -14.10 -5.07
C LEU A 121 16.79 -14.55 -5.22
N LYS A 122 17.17 -15.77 -4.82
CA LYS A 122 18.57 -16.23 -4.92
C LYS A 122 19.09 -16.32 -6.36
N SER A 123 18.21 -16.51 -7.33
CA SER A 123 18.58 -16.51 -8.75
C SER A 123 18.65 -15.12 -9.37
N LEU A 124 18.13 -14.10 -8.67
CA LEU A 124 18.04 -12.72 -9.17
C LEU A 124 18.99 -11.76 -8.45
N LEU A 125 19.29 -12.02 -7.17
CA LEU A 125 20.11 -11.16 -6.33
C LEU A 125 21.31 -11.93 -5.77
N THR A 126 22.46 -11.27 -5.76
CA THR A 126 23.62 -11.71 -4.99
C THR A 126 23.33 -11.66 -3.49
N ALA A 127 24.15 -12.36 -2.69
CA ALA A 127 24.05 -12.32 -1.23
C ALA A 127 24.19 -10.90 -0.67
N GLU A 128 25.06 -10.07 -1.28
CA GLU A 128 25.24 -8.67 -0.89
C GLU A 128 23.99 -7.84 -1.18
N GLN A 129 23.43 -7.94 -2.40
CA GLN A 129 22.19 -7.25 -2.76
C GLN A 129 21.03 -7.69 -1.85
N MET A 130 20.94 -8.97 -1.50
CA MET A 130 19.93 -9.46 -0.57
C MET A 130 20.08 -8.87 0.85
N ALA A 131 21.32 -8.68 1.32
CA ALA A 131 21.58 -8.00 2.58
C ALA A 131 21.20 -6.51 2.51
N LYS A 132 21.54 -5.83 1.42
CA LYS A 132 21.15 -4.43 1.16
C LYS A 132 19.63 -4.27 1.14
N LEU A 133 18.90 -5.19 0.50
CA LEU A 133 17.43 -5.19 0.49
C LEU A 133 16.86 -5.24 1.91
N HIS A 134 17.38 -6.15 2.75
CA HIS A 134 16.90 -6.31 4.12
C HIS A 134 17.12 -5.05 4.97
N ILE A 135 18.33 -4.47 4.88
CA ILE A 135 18.68 -3.23 5.58
C ILE A 135 17.83 -2.06 5.06
N PHE A 136 17.64 -1.97 3.73
CA PHE A 136 16.84 -0.93 3.10
C PHE A 136 15.38 -0.97 3.57
N GLN A 137 14.74 -2.14 3.52
CA GLN A 137 13.33 -2.30 3.93
C GLN A 137 13.11 -1.83 5.38
N ARG A 138 14.00 -2.25 6.29
CA ARG A 138 13.94 -1.84 7.70
C ARG A 138 14.06 -0.31 7.85
N ARG A 139 15.15 0.26 7.31
CA ARG A 139 15.45 1.69 7.48
C ARG A 139 14.45 2.60 6.74
N PHE A 140 13.95 2.16 5.59
CA PHE A 140 12.96 2.93 4.83
C PHE A 140 11.65 3.03 5.60
N GLY A 141 11.17 1.91 6.17
CA GLY A 141 9.97 1.90 6.99
C GLY A 141 10.09 2.78 8.25
N GLU A 142 11.24 2.71 8.94
CA GLU A 142 11.54 3.54 10.11
C GLU A 142 11.46 5.05 9.74
N ARG A 143 12.18 5.48 8.71
CA ARG A 143 12.17 6.88 8.26
C ARG A 143 10.80 7.38 7.79
N VAL A 144 10.05 6.55 7.07
CA VAL A 144 8.69 6.93 6.63
C VAL A 144 7.80 7.15 7.83
N ARG A 145 7.87 6.28 8.84
CA ARG A 145 7.09 6.42 10.07
C ARG A 145 7.47 7.71 10.82
N GLU A 146 8.76 7.94 11.05
CA GLU A 146 9.27 9.16 11.70
C GLU A 146 8.78 10.42 10.99
N THR A 147 8.94 10.48 9.67
CA THR A 147 8.47 11.62 8.86
C THR A 147 6.96 11.83 8.98
N MET A 148 6.18 10.74 9.00
CA MET A 148 4.72 10.83 9.16
C MET A 148 4.31 11.31 10.56
N ASP A 149 5.03 10.91 11.59
CA ASP A 149 4.77 11.34 12.97
C ASP A 149 5.12 12.80 13.18
N ASP A 150 6.23 13.29 12.62
CA ASP A 150 6.63 14.70 12.67
C ASP A 150 5.62 15.60 11.94
N MET A 151 5.18 15.22 10.74
CA MET A 151 4.11 15.93 10.02
C MET A 151 2.80 16.02 10.82
N ARG A 152 2.48 15.00 11.63
CA ARG A 152 1.28 15.00 12.49
C ARG A 152 1.46 15.96 13.67
N ARG A 153 2.65 16.00 14.28
CA ARG A 153 2.97 16.92 15.39
C ARG A 153 2.90 18.38 14.96
N GLU A 154 3.50 18.72 13.83
CA GLU A 154 3.49 20.09 13.29
C GLU A 154 2.06 20.59 13.01
N LYS A 155 1.20 19.76 12.42
CA LYS A 155 -0.21 20.11 12.20
C LYS A 155 -0.98 20.28 13.51
N GLY A 156 -0.69 19.44 14.51
CA GLY A 156 -1.30 19.55 15.83
C GLY A 156 -0.90 20.84 16.57
N GLN A 157 0.34 21.31 16.39
CA GLN A 157 0.85 22.56 16.97
C GLN A 157 0.20 23.80 16.33
N ARG A 158 0.14 23.86 14.99
CA ARG A 158 -0.51 24.97 14.27
C ARG A 158 -1.98 25.15 14.65
N HIS A 159 -2.72 24.06 14.82
CA HIS A 159 -4.13 24.12 15.24
C HIS A 159 -4.34 24.57 16.69
N ARG A 160 -3.30 24.53 17.54
CA ARG A 160 -3.35 25.11 18.89
C ARG A 160 -3.06 26.61 18.84
N GLU A 161 -2.04 27.01 18.09
CA GLU A 161 -1.68 28.43 17.89
C GLU A 161 -2.78 29.25 17.19
N GLU A 162 -3.62 28.64 16.35
CA GLU A 162 -4.78 29.30 15.72
C GLU A 162 -6.02 29.43 16.64
N ARG A 163 -6.03 28.75 17.80
CA ARG A 163 -7.15 28.79 18.77
C ARG A 163 -6.90 29.68 19.98
N ASP A 164 -5.65 30.12 20.17
CA ASP A 164 -5.21 31.04 21.21
C ASP A 164 -5.08 32.47 20.65
#